data_AF-A0A4R5YKY1-F1
#
_entry.id   AF-A0A4R5YKY1-F1
#
_cell.length_a   1.000
_cell.length_b   1.000
_cell.length_c   1.000
_cell.angle_alpha   90.00
_cell.angle_beta   90.00
_cell.angle_gamma   90.00
#
_symmetry.space_group_name_H-M   'P 1'
#
loop_
_entity.id
_entity.type
_entity.pdbx_description
1 polymer ?
#
loop_
_entity_poly.entity_id
_entity_poly.type
_entity_poly.pdbx_seq_one_letter_code
_entity_poly.pdbx_strand_id
1 'polypeptide(L)'
;MTNGTDPEPPKIKYPRTSSFIGMAIAFVVISALGIAFVPERLLTMWVPNASVADRGKLLGPAAQVVLFSLGGLIALVGVVLSAARHGEELRAAERDLRRSMLQERAHELEKIKENSRATEAEQARIASVERDLRARFVTAVELLSSEDDPLRRASGVFVLGSLADDWSELGRLEEVQVCIDLLCGYLCAPLPVGVTSTPGPERPVRSAGYALLRSHLVPGSEHPWDGRKFNLSNAHIDFDVNLTGIVLRAGSTLDLTDATINGASLRMSNVAVDGSARLILIRVKLTGAAALELDGARATAGAAIDLDRLKASEGSAMSLRGAIATQSSLISMRWAVFKGASRLDMHGAVYAQSSVLVGRDITLDTESTVSLEHLQILSGASGDLSDAIVQNASRLSATSALVGGQHSYATFDGAQAGASSTFTLHGMRVVDRGSVSALRTEEVDDGVVELTGVDVDGGTFEEEAPLRE
;
A
#
# COMPACT_ATOMS: atom_id res chain seq x y z
N MET A 1 54.75 -5.98 -25.12
CA MET A 1 56.21 -6.00 -25.33
C MET A 1 56.72 -4.58 -25.28
N THR A 2 57.13 -4.12 -24.10
CA THR A 2 57.99 -2.95 -23.90
C THR A 2 58.83 -3.27 -22.67
N ASN A 3 60.14 -3.38 -22.87
CA ASN A 3 61.14 -3.63 -21.84
C ASN A 3 61.16 -2.46 -20.86
N GLY A 4 60.76 -2.70 -19.61
CA GLY A 4 60.96 -1.79 -18.49
C GLY A 4 61.85 -2.47 -17.47
N THR A 5 63.16 -2.41 -17.70
CA THR A 5 64.17 -2.73 -16.68
C THR A 5 64.05 -1.73 -15.54
N ASP A 6 63.59 -2.18 -14.38
CA ASP A 6 63.63 -1.42 -13.14
C ASP A 6 65.07 -0.93 -12.86
N PRO A 7 65.29 0.36 -12.56
CA PRO A 7 66.61 0.85 -12.19
C PRO A 7 67.01 0.25 -10.83
N GLU A 8 68.08 -0.55 -10.84
CA GLU A 8 68.73 -1.10 -9.64
C GLU A 8 69.05 0.06 -8.66
N PRO A 9 68.63 0.00 -7.39
CA PRO A 9 68.83 1.10 -6.46
C PRO A 9 70.34 1.37 -6.25
N PRO A 10 70.76 2.65 -6.11
CA PRO A 10 72.17 2.98 -5.95
C PRO A 10 72.73 2.28 -4.71
N LYS A 11 73.72 1.39 -4.92
CA LYS A 11 74.46 0.72 -3.86
C LYS A 11 75.24 1.76 -3.05
N ILE A 12 74.66 2.20 -1.94
CA ILE A 12 75.34 3.04 -0.95
C ILE A 12 76.47 2.18 -0.38
N LYS A 13 77.72 2.45 -0.81
CA LYS A 13 78.92 1.84 -0.23
C LYS A 13 79.10 2.38 1.18
N TYR A 14 78.76 1.56 2.17
CA TYR A 14 79.12 1.84 3.57
C TYR A 14 80.65 1.84 3.70
N PRO A 15 81.26 2.89 4.29
CA PRO A 15 82.69 2.89 4.52
C PRO A 15 83.08 1.73 5.44
N ARG A 16 84.08 0.95 5.02
CA ARG A 16 84.62 -0.20 5.76
C ARG A 16 84.99 0.23 7.18
N THR A 17 84.54 -0.55 8.16
CA THR A 17 84.80 -0.39 9.61
C THR A 17 86.28 -0.21 9.98
N SER A 18 87.21 -0.62 9.12
CA SER A 18 88.65 -0.39 9.28
C SER A 18 89.07 1.09 9.26
N SER A 19 88.30 1.99 8.61
CA SER A 19 88.63 3.42 8.55
C SER A 19 88.39 4.14 9.87
N PHE A 20 87.46 3.66 10.69
CA PHE A 20 87.11 4.29 11.97
C PHE A 20 88.15 4.03 13.06
N ILE A 21 88.71 2.81 13.08
CA ILE A 21 89.75 2.43 14.07
C ILE A 21 91.02 3.24 13.85
N GLY A 22 91.44 3.43 12.58
CA GLY A 22 92.61 4.26 12.26
C GLY A 22 92.44 5.72 12.70
N MET A 23 91.26 6.31 12.49
CA MET A 23 90.98 7.69 12.88
C MET A 23 90.88 7.87 14.40
N ALA A 24 90.32 6.89 15.12
CA ALA A 24 90.25 6.89 16.57
C ALA A 24 91.64 6.78 17.21
N ILE A 25 92.50 5.90 16.69
CA ILE A 25 93.90 5.78 17.15
C ILE A 25 94.64 7.09 16.90
N ALA A 26 94.52 7.66 15.69
CA ALA A 26 95.15 8.94 15.37
C ALA A 26 94.66 10.06 16.31
N PHE A 27 93.36 10.12 16.60
CA PHE A 27 92.81 11.10 17.54
C PHE A 27 93.37 10.91 18.95
N VAL A 28 93.41 9.68 19.48
CA VAL A 28 93.97 9.41 20.80
C VAL A 28 95.45 9.80 20.87
N VAL A 29 96.23 9.46 19.84
CA VAL A 29 97.65 9.82 19.75
C VAL A 29 97.85 11.33 19.68
N ILE A 30 97.12 12.02 18.79
CA ILE A 30 97.17 13.48 18.67
C ILE A 30 96.70 14.16 19.95
N SER A 31 95.70 13.61 20.62
CA SER A 31 95.18 14.12 21.89
C SER A 31 96.19 13.97 23.01
N ALA A 32 96.85 12.82 23.11
CA ALA A 32 97.89 12.56 24.09
C ALA A 32 99.09 13.50 23.88
N LEU A 33 99.52 13.69 22.62
CA LEU A 33 100.54 14.69 22.25
C LEU A 33 100.06 16.12 22.57
N GLY A 34 98.80 16.42 22.29
CA GLY A 34 98.17 17.70 22.62
C GLY A 34 98.27 18.00 24.11
N ILE A 35 97.84 17.07 24.96
CA ILE A 35 97.89 17.20 26.42
C ILE A 35 99.33 17.33 26.92
N ALA A 36 100.29 16.64 26.32
CA ALA A 36 101.68 16.68 26.75
C ALA A 36 102.39 18.00 26.40
N PHE A 37 102.12 18.59 25.24
CA PHE A 37 102.93 19.69 24.70
C PHE A 37 102.19 21.04 24.58
N VAL A 38 100.86 21.02 24.43
CA VAL A 38 100.07 22.25 24.21
C VAL A 38 99.92 23.09 25.48
N PRO A 39 99.76 22.55 26.71
CA PRO A 39 99.60 23.38 27.90
C PRO A 39 100.80 24.30 28.13
N GLU A 40 102.02 23.78 27.94
CA GLU A 40 103.24 24.56 28.09
C GLU A 40 103.31 25.68 27.04
N ARG A 41 102.99 25.38 25.78
CA ARG A 41 102.90 26.36 24.69
C ARG A 41 101.81 27.41 24.94
N LEU A 42 100.63 27.01 25.38
CA LEU A 42 99.54 27.92 25.75
C LEU A 42 99.98 28.89 26.84
N LEU A 43 100.68 28.40 27.87
CA LEU A 43 101.20 29.25 28.94
C LEU A 43 102.26 30.23 28.47
N THR A 44 103.11 29.85 27.51
CA THR A 44 104.04 30.82 26.90
C THR A 44 103.34 31.95 26.15
N MET A 45 102.15 31.70 25.59
CA MET A 45 101.35 32.72 24.92
C MET A 45 100.49 33.53 25.90
N TRP A 46 99.86 32.88 26.87
CA TRP A 46 98.96 33.53 27.83
C TRP A 46 99.72 34.35 28.86
N VAL A 47 100.89 33.88 29.32
CA VAL A 47 101.69 34.52 30.37
C VAL A 47 103.19 34.55 29.98
N PRO A 48 103.56 35.35 28.96
CA PRO A 48 104.90 35.34 28.36
C PRO A 48 106.03 35.81 29.29
N ASN A 49 105.73 36.58 30.34
CA ASN A 49 106.72 37.16 31.26
C ASN A 49 106.76 36.52 32.65
N ALA A 50 106.07 35.40 32.87
CA ALA A 50 106.02 34.73 34.18
C ALA A 50 107.32 33.98 34.51
N SER A 51 107.70 33.99 35.79
CA SER A 51 108.82 33.22 36.32
C SER A 51 108.56 31.70 36.19
N VAL A 52 109.63 30.89 36.18
CA VAL A 52 109.53 29.42 36.02
C VAL A 52 108.65 28.77 37.10
N ALA A 53 108.70 29.31 38.33
CA ALA A 53 107.90 28.81 39.45
C ALA A 53 106.39 29.09 39.29
N ASP A 54 106.02 30.22 38.67
CA ASP A 54 104.61 30.61 38.50
C ASP A 54 103.97 29.86 37.32
N ARG A 55 104.74 29.56 36.27
CA ARG A 55 104.28 28.71 35.16
C ARG A 55 103.98 27.28 35.61
N GLY A 56 104.78 26.74 36.53
CA GLY A 56 104.54 25.42 37.12
C GLY A 56 103.18 25.29 37.79
N LYS A 57 102.67 26.36 38.41
CA LYS A 57 101.36 26.37 39.10
C LYS A 57 100.17 26.43 38.13
N LEU A 58 100.36 26.96 36.92
CA LEU A 58 99.28 27.14 35.93
C LEU A 58 99.20 26.03 34.87
N LEU A 59 100.15 25.08 34.89
CA LEU A 59 100.19 23.91 34.00
C LEU A 59 98.96 23.01 34.14
N GLY A 60 98.49 22.78 35.36
CA GLY A 60 97.28 21.99 35.64
C GLY A 60 96.02 22.60 35.00
N PRO A 61 95.66 23.86 35.29
CA PRO A 61 94.53 24.54 34.67
C PRO A 61 94.60 24.59 33.13
N ALA A 62 95.76 24.87 32.55
CA ALA A 62 95.94 24.90 31.10
C ALA A 62 95.71 23.52 30.46
N ALA A 63 96.20 22.45 31.09
CA ALA A 63 95.93 21.07 30.66
C ALA A 63 94.44 20.72 30.77
N GLN A 64 93.75 21.24 31.78
CA GLN A 64 92.32 21.03 31.98
C GLN A 64 91.47 21.67 30.86
N VAL A 65 91.85 22.86 30.37
CA VAL A 65 91.20 23.52 29.22
C VAL A 65 91.36 22.69 27.94
N VAL A 66 92.56 22.15 27.69
CA VAL A 66 92.81 21.24 26.56
C VAL A 66 91.96 19.98 26.70
N LEU A 67 91.86 19.41 27.90
CA LEU A 67 91.05 18.21 28.14
C LEU A 67 89.54 18.46 27.92
N PHE A 68 88.99 19.57 28.40
CA PHE A 68 87.58 19.91 28.23
C PHE A 68 87.21 20.21 26.78
N SER A 69 88.06 20.93 26.05
CA SER A 69 87.87 21.19 24.62
C SER A 69 87.87 19.90 23.80
N LEU A 70 88.79 18.99 24.13
CA LEU A 70 88.87 17.68 23.50
C LEU A 70 87.66 16.79 23.83
N GLY A 71 87.24 16.76 25.10
CA GLY A 71 86.05 16.04 25.56
C GLY A 71 84.75 16.59 24.96
N GLY A 72 84.64 17.92 24.80
CA GLY A 72 83.51 18.56 24.13
C GLY A 72 83.40 18.17 22.65
N LEU A 73 84.54 17.97 21.98
CA LEU A 73 84.57 17.57 20.57
C LEU A 73 84.09 16.12 20.37
N ILE A 74 84.48 15.20 21.27
CA ILE A 74 83.95 13.82 21.28
C ILE A 74 82.44 13.83 21.54
N ALA A 75 81.97 14.61 22.53
CA ALA A 75 80.55 14.71 22.87
C ALA A 75 79.72 15.22 21.68
N LEU A 76 80.20 16.22 20.95
CA LEU A 76 79.54 16.75 19.75
C LEU A 76 79.41 15.68 18.66
N VAL A 77 80.48 14.93 18.40
CA VAL A 77 80.46 13.81 17.42
C VAL A 77 79.46 12.73 17.86
N GLY A 78 79.41 12.40 19.14
CA GLY A 78 78.44 11.45 19.70
C GLY A 78 76.99 11.89 19.51
N VAL A 79 76.69 13.18 19.77
CA VAL A 79 75.35 13.76 19.56
C VAL A 79 74.96 13.78 18.09
N VAL A 80 75.87 14.14 17.18
CA VAL A 80 75.62 14.15 15.74
C VAL A 80 75.35 12.74 15.20
N LEU A 81 76.14 11.74 15.63
CA LEU A 81 75.95 10.35 15.21
C LEU A 81 74.64 9.76 15.78
N SER A 82 74.31 10.09 17.03
CA SER A 82 73.06 9.69 17.67
C SER A 82 71.85 10.33 16.98
N ALA A 83 71.93 11.61 16.64
CA ALA A 83 70.88 12.31 15.90
C ALA A 83 70.74 11.78 14.46
N ALA A 84 71.84 11.40 13.82
CA ALA A 84 71.82 10.77 12.49
C ALA A 84 71.14 9.40 12.53
N ARG A 85 71.48 8.54 13.50
CA ARG A 85 70.87 7.20 13.65
C ARG A 85 69.40 7.29 14.03
N HIS A 86 69.05 8.21 14.94
CA HIS A 86 67.65 8.42 15.34
C HIS A 86 66.81 9.06 14.22
N GLY A 87 67.43 9.91 13.38
CA GLY A 87 66.80 10.47 12.19
C GLY A 87 66.52 9.44 11.09
N GLU A 88 67.32 8.38 10.97
CA GLU A 88 67.06 7.27 10.04
C GLU A 88 65.86 6.42 10.47
N GLU A 89 65.74 6.11 11.76
CA GLU A 89 64.62 5.35 12.32
C GLU A 89 63.30 6.13 12.20
N LEU A 90 63.30 7.44 12.50
CA LEU A 90 62.12 8.29 12.33
C LEU A 90 61.65 8.37 10.87
N ARG A 91 62.58 8.48 9.92
CA ARG A 91 62.25 8.49 8.49
C ARG A 91 61.75 7.13 7.98
N ALA A 92 62.17 6.03 8.60
CA ALA A 92 61.62 4.70 8.31
C ALA A 92 60.18 4.59 8.82
N ALA A 93 59.94 4.96 10.09
CA ALA A 93 58.62 4.94 10.70
C ALA A 93 57.61 5.86 9.98
N GLU A 94 58.03 7.07 9.57
CA GLU A 94 57.18 7.98 8.81
C GLU A 94 56.79 7.42 7.44
N ARG A 95 57.72 6.74 6.76
CA ARG A 95 57.42 6.08 5.47
C ARG A 95 56.42 4.96 5.63
N ASP A 96 56.53 4.16 6.69
CA ASP A 96 55.62 3.05 6.94
C ASP A 96 54.22 3.53 7.34
N LEU A 97 54.13 4.58 8.18
CA LEU A 97 52.85 5.24 8.47
C LEU A 97 52.23 5.85 7.21
N ARG A 98 53.04 6.48 6.34
CA ARG A 98 52.54 7.05 5.09
C ARG A 98 52.05 5.97 4.14
N ARG A 99 52.70 4.82 4.09
CA ARG A 99 52.26 3.64 3.32
C ARG A 99 50.96 3.08 3.88
N SER A 100 50.84 2.93 5.20
CA SER A 100 49.61 2.42 5.82
C SER A 100 48.43 3.36 5.57
N MET A 101 48.63 4.68 5.73
CA MET A 101 47.58 5.67 5.44
C MET A 101 47.16 5.65 3.97
N LEU A 102 48.11 5.48 3.04
CA LEU A 102 47.78 5.38 1.61
C LEU A 102 47.03 4.08 1.30
N GLN A 103 47.41 2.97 1.93
CA GLN A 103 46.71 1.69 1.78
C GLN A 103 45.29 1.76 2.36
N GLU A 104 45.12 2.35 3.53
CA GLU A 104 43.82 2.55 4.18
C GLU A 104 42.90 3.41 3.30
N ARG A 105 43.38 4.56 2.83
CA ARG A 105 42.61 5.42 1.90
C ARG A 105 42.28 4.71 0.59
N ALA A 106 43.21 3.92 0.05
CA ALA A 106 42.96 3.16 -1.17
C ALA A 106 41.85 2.11 -0.95
N HIS A 107 41.90 1.41 0.18
CA HIS A 107 40.89 0.43 0.55
C HIS A 107 39.52 1.06 0.83
N GLU A 108 39.47 2.22 1.49
CA GLU A 108 38.24 2.99 1.68
C GLU A 108 37.64 3.44 0.36
N LEU A 109 38.45 3.97 -0.56
CA LEU A 109 37.99 4.38 -1.88
C LEU A 109 37.47 3.20 -2.69
N GLU A 110 38.12 2.04 -2.59
CA GLU A 110 37.67 0.80 -3.23
C GLU A 110 36.31 0.36 -2.70
N LYS A 111 36.11 0.36 -1.37
CA LYS A 111 34.80 0.10 -0.76
C LYS A 111 33.72 1.08 -1.20
N ILE A 112 34.03 2.37 -1.26
CA ILE A 112 33.07 3.39 -1.74
C ILE A 112 32.68 3.12 -3.19
N LYS A 113 33.65 2.78 -4.06
CA LYS A 113 33.39 2.43 -5.45
C LYS A 113 32.61 1.14 -5.61
N GLU A 114 32.87 0.15 -4.76
CA GLU A 114 32.13 -1.11 -4.76
C GLU A 114 30.68 -0.87 -4.34
N ASN A 115 30.45 -0.13 -3.26
CA ASN A 115 29.11 0.26 -2.82
C ASN A 115 28.37 1.12 -3.85
N SER A 116 29.07 2.04 -4.54
CA SER A 116 28.47 2.84 -5.61
C SER A 116 28.04 1.97 -6.79
N ARG A 117 28.92 1.05 -7.24
CA ARG A 117 28.60 0.09 -8.30
C ARG A 117 27.45 -0.84 -7.92
N ALA A 118 27.42 -1.31 -6.67
CA ALA A 118 26.33 -2.15 -6.18
C ALA A 118 24.99 -1.40 -6.20
N THR A 119 24.99 -0.14 -5.78
CA THR A 119 23.79 0.72 -5.82
C THR A 119 23.34 1.01 -7.25
N GLU A 120 24.27 1.34 -8.14
CA GLU A 120 24.00 1.57 -9.56
C GLU A 120 23.45 0.31 -10.25
N ALA A 121 24.02 -0.86 -9.94
CA ALA A 121 23.56 -2.13 -10.47
C ALA A 121 22.15 -2.47 -9.99
N GLU A 122 21.83 -2.21 -8.72
CA GLU A 122 20.50 -2.43 -8.19
C GLU A 122 19.47 -1.46 -8.80
N GLN A 123 19.83 -0.17 -8.94
CA GLN A 123 18.99 0.80 -9.64
C GLN A 123 18.74 0.41 -11.10
N ALA A 124 19.78 -0.07 -11.80
CA ALA A 124 19.64 -0.56 -13.16
C ALA A 124 18.75 -1.80 -13.24
N ARG A 125 18.86 -2.72 -12.27
CA ARG A 125 18.00 -3.91 -12.17
C ARG A 125 16.54 -3.52 -11.95
N ILE A 126 16.26 -2.62 -11.00
CA ILE A 126 14.90 -2.10 -10.74
C ILE A 126 14.33 -1.44 -12.00
N ALA A 127 15.11 -0.57 -12.64
CA ALA A 127 14.68 0.10 -13.87
C ALA A 127 14.45 -0.90 -15.02
N SER A 128 15.22 -1.99 -15.09
CA SER A 128 15.02 -3.05 -16.07
C SER A 128 13.73 -3.83 -15.83
N VAL A 129 13.45 -4.21 -14.58
CA VAL A 129 12.20 -4.89 -14.21
C VAL A 129 10.99 -4.02 -14.54
N GLU A 130 11.05 -2.73 -14.19
CA GLU A 130 9.97 -1.78 -14.50
C GLU A 130 9.75 -1.61 -16.01
N ARG A 131 10.81 -1.59 -16.83
CA ARG A 131 10.67 -1.57 -18.29
C ARG A 131 10.03 -2.84 -18.84
N ASP A 132 10.39 -4.02 -18.32
CA ASP A 132 9.80 -5.29 -18.74
C ASP A 132 8.30 -5.34 -18.44
N LEU A 133 7.90 -4.94 -17.23
CA LEU A 133 6.48 -4.90 -16.85
C LEU A 133 5.69 -3.88 -17.67
N ARG A 134 6.27 -2.70 -17.97
CA ARG A 134 5.66 -1.73 -18.89
C ARG A 134 5.55 -2.28 -20.32
N ALA A 135 6.50 -3.10 -20.79
CA ALA A 135 6.40 -3.76 -22.08
C ALA A 135 5.26 -4.79 -22.09
N ARG A 136 5.10 -5.59 -21.02
CA ARG A 136 3.96 -6.52 -20.86
C ARG A 136 2.62 -5.79 -20.82
N PHE A 137 2.57 -4.60 -20.22
CA PHE A 137 1.38 -3.75 -20.27
C PHE A 137 0.97 -3.43 -21.70
N VAL A 138 1.91 -2.98 -22.54
CA VAL A 138 1.65 -2.71 -23.96
C VAL A 138 1.16 -3.98 -24.67
N THR A 139 1.78 -5.13 -24.41
CA THR A 139 1.32 -6.42 -24.96
C THR A 139 -0.10 -6.78 -24.51
N ALA A 140 -0.45 -6.57 -23.24
CA ALA A 140 -1.81 -6.82 -22.75
C ALA A 140 -2.85 -5.94 -23.47
N VAL A 141 -2.52 -4.65 -23.67
CA VAL A 141 -3.36 -3.72 -24.44
C VAL A 141 -3.53 -4.19 -25.88
N GLU A 142 -2.45 -4.57 -26.57
CA GLU A 142 -2.51 -5.07 -27.96
C GLU A 142 -3.37 -6.34 -28.08
N LEU A 143 -3.27 -7.26 -27.11
CA LEU A 143 -4.11 -8.45 -27.05
C LEU A 143 -5.58 -8.09 -26.86
N LEU A 144 -5.91 -7.16 -25.95
CA LEU A 144 -7.27 -6.69 -25.70
C LEU A 144 -7.86 -5.90 -26.87
N SER A 145 -7.04 -5.21 -27.66
CA SER A 145 -7.45 -4.47 -28.85
C SER A 145 -7.58 -5.33 -30.12
N SER A 146 -7.39 -6.65 -30.03
CA SER A 146 -7.51 -7.54 -31.19
C SER A 146 -8.97 -7.66 -31.65
N GLU A 147 -9.35 -7.05 -32.77
CA GLU A 147 -10.76 -6.92 -33.21
C GLU A 147 -11.44 -8.26 -33.53
N ASP A 148 -10.75 -9.18 -34.21
CA ASP A 148 -11.33 -10.42 -34.75
C ASP A 148 -10.97 -11.70 -33.98
N ASP A 149 -10.28 -11.58 -32.84
CA ASP A 149 -9.79 -12.74 -32.09
C ASP A 149 -10.17 -12.67 -30.60
N PRO A 150 -11.34 -13.22 -30.23
CA PRO A 150 -11.77 -13.29 -28.84
C PRO A 150 -10.82 -14.08 -27.94
N LEU A 151 -10.10 -15.07 -28.48
CA LEU A 151 -9.12 -15.85 -27.71
C LEU A 151 -7.91 -14.98 -27.34
N ARG A 152 -7.43 -14.14 -28.26
CA ARG A 152 -6.40 -13.14 -27.96
C ARG A 152 -6.87 -12.13 -26.93
N ARG A 153 -8.09 -11.61 -27.05
CA ARG A 153 -8.64 -10.69 -26.03
C ARG A 153 -8.77 -11.34 -24.66
N ALA A 154 -9.28 -12.57 -24.59
CA ALA A 154 -9.33 -13.33 -23.34
C ALA A 154 -7.93 -13.57 -22.76
N SER A 155 -6.94 -13.88 -23.59
CA SER A 155 -5.54 -13.98 -23.16
C SER A 155 -5.03 -12.65 -22.61
N GLY A 156 -5.39 -11.53 -23.25
CA GLY A 156 -5.08 -10.18 -22.78
C GLY A 156 -5.61 -9.90 -21.36
N VAL A 157 -6.83 -10.36 -21.05
CA VAL A 157 -7.40 -10.27 -19.68
C VAL A 157 -6.50 -10.98 -18.66
N PHE A 158 -6.07 -12.21 -18.94
CA PHE A 158 -5.22 -12.97 -18.02
C PHE A 158 -3.81 -12.38 -17.89
N VAL A 159 -3.23 -11.92 -19.00
CA VAL A 159 -1.93 -11.23 -18.98
C VAL A 159 -2.02 -9.97 -18.13
N LEU A 160 -3.11 -9.20 -18.25
CA LEU A 160 -3.35 -8.00 -17.44
C LEU A 160 -3.49 -8.34 -15.94
N GLY A 161 -4.18 -9.43 -15.61
CA GLY A 161 -4.26 -9.94 -14.24
C GLY A 161 -2.89 -10.28 -13.66
N SER A 162 -2.10 -11.11 -14.37
CA SER A 162 -0.74 -11.46 -13.92
C SER A 162 0.19 -10.26 -13.79
N LEU A 163 0.03 -9.26 -14.67
CA LEU A 163 0.80 -8.02 -14.57
C LEU A 163 0.42 -7.20 -13.33
N ALA A 164 -0.87 -7.15 -13.00
CA ALA A 164 -1.33 -6.50 -11.77
C ALA A 164 -0.74 -7.21 -10.53
N ASP A 165 -0.65 -8.53 -10.55
CA ASP A 165 -0.03 -9.32 -9.49
C ASP A 165 1.48 -9.01 -9.36
N ASP A 166 2.21 -9.01 -10.48
CA ASP A 166 3.63 -8.63 -10.52
C ASP A 166 3.85 -7.21 -9.95
N TRP A 167 2.98 -6.25 -10.27
CA TRP A 167 3.05 -4.89 -9.71
C TRP A 167 2.74 -4.85 -8.20
N SER A 168 1.79 -5.68 -7.76
CA SER A 168 1.40 -5.81 -6.36
C SER A 168 2.56 -6.33 -5.51
N GLU A 169 3.28 -7.35 -6.00
CA GLU A 169 4.48 -7.89 -5.35
C GLU A 169 5.60 -6.84 -5.17
N LEU A 170 5.71 -5.90 -6.11
CA LEU A 170 6.65 -4.78 -6.03
C LEU A 170 6.14 -3.60 -5.19
N GLY A 171 4.94 -3.70 -4.60
CA GLY A 171 4.31 -2.64 -3.81
C GLY A 171 3.87 -1.43 -4.64
N ARG A 172 3.72 -1.57 -5.97
CA ARG A 172 3.34 -0.49 -6.89
C ARG A 172 1.83 -0.44 -7.08
N LEU A 173 1.11 -0.15 -5.99
CA LEU A 173 -0.36 -0.19 -5.94
C LEU A 173 -1.07 0.77 -6.91
N GLU A 174 -0.38 1.82 -7.38
CA GLU A 174 -0.88 2.72 -8.42
C GLU A 174 -0.93 2.04 -9.79
N GLU A 175 0.08 1.23 -10.14
CA GLU A 175 0.12 0.48 -11.40
C GLU A 175 -0.89 -0.68 -11.38
N VAL A 176 -1.12 -1.30 -10.20
CA VAL A 176 -2.23 -2.25 -10.00
C VAL A 176 -3.55 -1.59 -10.34
N GLN A 177 -3.78 -0.36 -9.86
CA GLN A 177 -5.00 0.39 -10.15
C GLN A 177 -5.13 0.69 -11.65
N VAL A 178 -4.04 1.03 -12.36
CA VAL A 178 -4.07 1.22 -13.82
C VAL A 178 -4.50 -0.06 -14.55
N CYS A 179 -4.03 -1.22 -14.11
CA CYS A 179 -4.45 -2.51 -14.68
C CYS A 179 -5.94 -2.78 -14.43
N ILE A 180 -6.42 -2.51 -13.22
CA ILE A 180 -7.84 -2.62 -12.86
C ILE A 180 -8.70 -1.65 -13.68
N ASP A 181 -8.25 -0.41 -13.86
CA ASP A 181 -8.95 0.61 -14.62
C ASP A 181 -9.07 0.21 -16.10
N LEU A 182 -8.02 -0.35 -16.70
CA LEU A 182 -8.06 -0.88 -18.06
C LEU A 182 -9.04 -2.05 -18.18
N LEU A 183 -9.01 -2.99 -17.23
CA LEU A 183 -9.95 -4.12 -17.21
C LEU A 183 -11.40 -3.63 -17.10
N CYS A 184 -11.66 -2.72 -16.17
CA CYS A 184 -12.98 -2.13 -15.97
C CYS A 184 -13.44 -1.36 -17.22
N GLY A 185 -12.54 -0.60 -17.85
CA GLY A 185 -12.79 0.09 -19.12
C GLY A 185 -13.18 -0.87 -20.24
N TYR A 186 -12.51 -2.02 -20.34
CA TYR A 186 -12.87 -3.08 -21.28
C TYR A 186 -14.26 -3.67 -20.99
N LEU A 187 -14.55 -4.00 -19.73
CA LEU A 187 -15.85 -4.56 -19.31
C LEU A 187 -17.02 -3.58 -19.51
N CYS A 188 -16.74 -2.28 -19.46
CA CYS A 188 -17.72 -1.21 -19.67
C CYS A 188 -17.75 -0.67 -21.10
N ALA A 189 -16.94 -1.22 -22.01
CA ALA A 189 -16.88 -0.72 -23.37
C ALA A 189 -18.29 -0.78 -24.01
N PRO A 190 -18.75 0.33 -24.63
CA PRO A 190 -20.09 0.42 -25.15
C PRO A 190 -20.32 -0.60 -26.26
N LEU A 191 -21.56 -1.08 -26.38
CA LEU A 191 -21.94 -1.88 -27.53
C LEU A 191 -21.92 -1.02 -28.80
N PRO A 192 -21.56 -1.60 -29.97
CA PRO A 192 -21.67 -0.90 -31.24
C PRO A 192 -23.09 -0.37 -31.49
N VAL A 193 -23.22 0.73 -32.24
CA VAL A 193 -24.52 1.33 -32.55
C VAL A 193 -25.44 0.30 -33.24
N GLY A 194 -26.67 0.17 -32.73
CA GLY A 194 -27.66 -0.78 -33.25
C GLY A 194 -27.53 -2.20 -32.69
N VAL A 195 -26.48 -2.48 -31.90
CA VAL A 195 -26.32 -3.75 -31.17
C VAL A 195 -26.92 -3.60 -29.78
N THR A 196 -27.91 -4.43 -29.46
CA THR A 196 -28.68 -4.38 -28.20
C THR A 196 -28.26 -5.41 -27.16
N SER A 197 -27.32 -6.30 -27.51
CA SER A 197 -26.79 -7.37 -26.66
C SER A 197 -25.31 -7.59 -26.96
N THR A 198 -24.55 -8.04 -25.97
CA THR A 198 -23.13 -8.38 -26.14
C THR A 198 -22.98 -9.46 -27.22
N PRO A 199 -22.17 -9.21 -28.26
CA PRO A 199 -21.93 -10.20 -29.32
C PRO A 199 -21.49 -11.55 -28.75
N GLY A 200 -21.98 -12.65 -29.33
CA GLY A 200 -21.70 -14.01 -28.84
C GLY A 200 -20.22 -14.30 -28.52
N PRO A 201 -19.27 -13.96 -29.42
CA PRO A 201 -17.85 -14.16 -29.16
C PRO A 201 -17.27 -13.27 -28.05
N GLU A 202 -17.92 -12.16 -27.72
CA GLU A 202 -17.46 -11.21 -26.71
C GLU A 202 -17.89 -11.61 -25.28
N ARG A 203 -19.00 -12.34 -25.13
CA ARG A 203 -19.52 -12.79 -23.83
C ARG A 203 -18.48 -13.60 -23.03
N PRO A 204 -17.78 -14.61 -23.59
CA PRO A 204 -16.75 -15.34 -22.85
C PRO A 204 -15.59 -14.46 -22.39
N VAL A 205 -15.20 -13.46 -23.18
CA VAL A 205 -14.09 -12.55 -22.85
C VAL A 205 -14.46 -11.69 -21.65
N ARG A 206 -15.64 -11.07 -21.68
CA ARG A 206 -16.13 -10.27 -20.54
C ARG A 206 -16.38 -11.14 -19.31
N SER A 207 -16.92 -12.34 -19.49
CA SER A 207 -17.07 -13.33 -18.42
C SER A 207 -15.73 -13.65 -17.75
N ALA A 208 -14.66 -13.84 -18.53
CA ALA A 208 -13.31 -14.03 -18.01
C ALA A 208 -12.82 -12.81 -17.20
N GLY A 209 -13.12 -11.58 -17.64
CA GLY A 209 -12.79 -10.36 -16.90
C GLY A 209 -13.52 -10.25 -15.54
N TYR A 210 -14.81 -10.58 -15.49
CA TYR A 210 -15.53 -10.67 -14.22
C TYR A 210 -15.02 -11.80 -13.32
N ALA A 211 -14.64 -12.95 -13.90
CA ALA A 211 -14.06 -14.05 -13.15
C ALA A 211 -12.70 -13.68 -12.53
N LEU A 212 -11.88 -12.92 -13.28
CA LEU A 212 -10.63 -12.35 -12.78
C LEU A 212 -10.87 -11.37 -11.63
N LEU A 213 -11.81 -10.42 -11.79
CA LEU A 213 -12.20 -9.53 -10.68
C LEU A 213 -12.59 -10.33 -9.43
N ARG A 214 -13.41 -11.37 -9.60
CA ARG A 214 -13.80 -12.24 -8.48
C ARG A 214 -12.60 -12.94 -7.86
N SER A 215 -11.67 -13.49 -8.62
CA SER A 215 -10.54 -14.24 -8.07
C SER A 215 -9.65 -13.41 -7.14
N HIS A 216 -9.54 -12.10 -7.39
CA HIS A 216 -8.78 -11.19 -6.53
C HIS A 216 -9.56 -10.61 -5.35
N LEU A 217 -10.89 -10.75 -5.36
CA LEU A 217 -11.77 -10.20 -4.31
C LEU A 217 -12.33 -11.26 -3.36
N VAL A 218 -12.17 -12.54 -3.65
CA VAL A 218 -12.57 -13.61 -2.72
C VAL A 218 -11.61 -13.71 -1.52
N PRO A 219 -12.09 -14.14 -0.35
CA PRO A 219 -11.24 -14.40 0.80
C PRO A 219 -10.13 -15.40 0.45
N GLY A 220 -8.90 -15.11 0.87
CA GLY A 220 -7.76 -16.01 0.66
C GLY A 220 -7.16 -15.97 -0.76
N SER A 221 -7.48 -14.95 -1.56
CA SER A 221 -6.70 -14.65 -2.77
C SER A 221 -5.21 -14.50 -2.43
N GLU A 222 -4.35 -15.10 -3.24
CA GLU A 222 -2.89 -14.96 -3.12
C GLU A 222 -2.43 -13.52 -3.38
N HIS A 223 -3.07 -12.85 -4.34
CA HIS A 223 -2.84 -11.46 -4.70
C HIS A 223 -4.16 -10.67 -4.53
N PRO A 224 -4.54 -10.29 -3.31
CA PRO A 224 -5.80 -9.58 -3.09
C PRO A 224 -5.75 -8.16 -3.66
N TRP A 225 -6.83 -7.72 -4.30
CA TRP A 225 -6.99 -6.33 -4.76
C TRP A 225 -7.68 -5.45 -3.70
N ASP A 226 -7.32 -5.65 -2.45
CA ASP A 226 -7.89 -4.93 -1.30
C ASP A 226 -7.61 -3.41 -1.40
N GLY A 227 -8.60 -2.61 -1.01
CA GLY A 227 -8.50 -1.15 -1.02
C GLY A 227 -8.38 -0.51 -2.41
N ARG A 228 -8.74 -1.23 -3.49
CA ARG A 228 -8.76 -0.74 -4.88
C ARG A 228 -10.16 -0.33 -5.34
N LYS A 229 -10.21 0.45 -6.41
CA LYS A 229 -11.47 0.94 -7.00
C LYS A 229 -11.80 0.17 -8.28
N PHE A 230 -13.04 -0.25 -8.42
CA PHE A 230 -13.55 -1.02 -9.55
C PHE A 230 -14.70 -0.24 -10.15
N ASN A 231 -14.41 0.52 -11.21
CA ASN A 231 -15.42 1.35 -11.86
C ASN A 231 -16.09 0.59 -13.01
N LEU A 232 -17.19 -0.08 -12.69
CA LEU A 232 -18.07 -0.76 -13.63
C LEU A 232 -19.31 0.08 -13.98
N SER A 233 -19.21 1.41 -13.87
CA SER A 233 -20.32 2.30 -14.21
C SER A 233 -20.70 2.17 -15.68
N ASN A 234 -22.00 2.17 -15.96
CA ASN A 234 -22.58 1.95 -17.29
C ASN A 234 -22.29 0.56 -17.90
N ALA A 235 -21.83 -0.42 -17.11
CA ALA A 235 -21.65 -1.77 -17.60
C ALA A 235 -22.96 -2.34 -18.17
N HIS A 236 -22.85 -3.05 -19.30
CA HIS A 236 -23.94 -3.79 -19.91
C HIS A 236 -23.76 -5.29 -19.62
N ILE A 237 -24.67 -5.86 -18.84
CA ILE A 237 -24.63 -7.25 -18.36
C ILE A 237 -25.85 -7.99 -18.93
N ASP A 238 -25.65 -8.71 -20.03
CA ASP A 238 -26.67 -9.52 -20.72
C ASP A 238 -26.26 -11.01 -20.81
N PHE A 239 -25.39 -11.42 -19.89
CA PHE A 239 -24.94 -12.79 -19.64
C PHE A 239 -24.68 -12.97 -18.15
N ASP A 240 -24.71 -14.21 -17.67
CA ASP A 240 -24.56 -14.48 -16.23
C ASP A 240 -23.17 -14.10 -15.72
N VAL A 241 -23.15 -13.31 -14.65
CA VAL A 241 -21.95 -12.86 -13.96
C VAL A 241 -21.98 -13.38 -12.53
N ASN A 242 -20.88 -13.98 -12.10
CA ASN A 242 -20.73 -14.49 -10.75
C ASN A 242 -19.62 -13.72 -10.01
N LEU A 243 -20.03 -12.96 -8.99
CA LEU A 243 -19.21 -12.28 -7.99
C LEU A 243 -19.57 -12.76 -6.57
N THR A 244 -20.07 -14.01 -6.45
CA THR A 244 -20.47 -14.59 -5.15
C THR A 244 -19.27 -14.68 -4.21
N GLY A 245 -19.45 -14.21 -2.98
CA GLY A 245 -18.50 -14.33 -1.89
C GLY A 245 -17.33 -13.35 -1.95
N ILE A 246 -17.39 -12.30 -2.77
CA ILE A 246 -16.35 -11.26 -2.78
C ILE A 246 -16.36 -10.46 -1.47
N VAL A 247 -15.21 -9.90 -1.10
CA VAL A 247 -15.02 -9.05 0.06
C VAL A 247 -14.46 -7.69 -0.38
N LEU A 248 -15.15 -6.62 -0.02
CA LEU A 248 -14.71 -5.25 -0.18
C LEU A 248 -14.24 -4.74 1.18
N ARG A 249 -12.92 -4.64 1.36
CA ARG A 249 -12.30 -4.11 2.58
C ARG A 249 -12.20 -2.60 2.55
N ALA A 250 -11.90 -2.00 3.71
CA ALA A 250 -11.73 -0.57 3.86
C ALA A 250 -10.92 0.06 2.72
N GLY A 251 -11.46 1.11 2.11
CA GLY A 251 -10.89 1.79 0.94
C GLY A 251 -11.33 1.22 -0.42
N SER A 252 -11.92 0.02 -0.47
CA SER A 252 -12.42 -0.55 -1.72
C SER A 252 -13.73 0.11 -2.17
N THR A 253 -13.91 0.26 -3.48
CA THR A 253 -15.18 0.68 -4.06
C THR A 253 -15.48 -0.18 -5.28
N LEU A 254 -16.64 -0.83 -5.30
CA LEU A 254 -17.18 -1.50 -6.48
C LEU A 254 -18.39 -0.70 -6.96
N ASP A 255 -18.25 -0.06 -8.12
CA ASP A 255 -19.21 0.90 -8.64
C ASP A 255 -19.87 0.38 -9.91
N LEU A 256 -21.17 0.12 -9.86
CA LEU A 256 -22.03 -0.27 -10.98
C LEU A 256 -23.06 0.83 -11.28
N THR A 257 -22.74 2.09 -10.99
CA THR A 257 -23.64 3.21 -11.25
C THR A 257 -24.10 3.21 -12.71
N ASP A 258 -25.41 3.34 -12.94
CA ASP A 258 -26.03 3.32 -14.28
C ASP A 258 -25.84 2.00 -15.07
N ALA A 259 -25.36 0.92 -14.46
CA ALA A 259 -25.25 -0.37 -15.12
C ALA A 259 -26.64 -0.94 -15.51
N THR A 260 -26.69 -1.70 -16.59
CA THR A 260 -27.90 -2.36 -17.07
C THR A 260 -27.70 -3.87 -17.05
N ILE A 261 -28.58 -4.59 -16.36
CA ILE A 261 -28.66 -6.04 -16.33
C ILE A 261 -29.89 -6.44 -17.13
N ASN A 262 -29.71 -7.14 -18.24
CA ASN A 262 -30.77 -7.43 -19.19
C ASN A 262 -30.87 -8.94 -19.48
N GLY A 263 -31.92 -9.58 -18.99
CA GLY A 263 -32.16 -11.03 -19.20
C GLY A 263 -31.03 -11.94 -18.74
N ALA A 264 -30.32 -11.52 -17.69
CA ALA A 264 -29.18 -12.21 -17.13
C ALA A 264 -29.11 -12.07 -15.62
N SER A 265 -28.28 -12.88 -14.98
CA SER A 265 -28.10 -12.87 -13.53
C SER A 265 -26.76 -12.26 -13.12
N LEU A 266 -26.78 -11.23 -12.26
CA LEU A 266 -25.61 -10.77 -11.51
C LEU A 266 -25.68 -11.35 -10.09
N ARG A 267 -24.84 -12.34 -9.82
CA ARG A 267 -24.80 -13.04 -8.53
C ARG A 267 -23.71 -12.48 -7.64
N MET A 268 -24.11 -11.86 -6.54
CA MET A 268 -23.25 -11.26 -5.52
C MET A 268 -23.59 -11.79 -4.13
N SER A 269 -24.14 -13.01 -4.05
CA SER A 269 -24.53 -13.63 -2.78
C SER A 269 -23.31 -13.74 -1.85
N ASN A 270 -23.51 -13.52 -0.55
CA ASN A 270 -22.48 -13.48 0.47
C ASN A 270 -21.37 -12.44 0.22
N VAL A 271 -21.65 -11.36 -0.52
CA VAL A 271 -20.74 -10.21 -0.56
C VAL A 271 -20.55 -9.63 0.84
N ALA A 272 -19.32 -9.34 1.23
CA ALA A 272 -19.02 -8.65 2.48
C ALA A 272 -18.41 -7.28 2.20
N VAL A 273 -18.99 -6.22 2.74
CA VAL A 273 -18.53 -4.83 2.62
C VAL A 273 -18.21 -4.33 4.02
N ASP A 274 -16.97 -3.91 4.25
CA ASP A 274 -16.48 -3.61 5.60
C ASP A 274 -15.73 -2.26 5.68
N GLY A 275 -15.81 -1.63 6.85
CA GLY A 275 -15.13 -0.37 7.12
C GLY A 275 -15.62 0.77 6.20
N SER A 276 -14.67 1.49 5.58
CA SER A 276 -14.99 2.56 4.63
C SER A 276 -15.35 2.07 3.22
N ALA A 277 -15.48 0.75 3.00
CA ALA A 277 -15.79 0.20 1.68
C ALA A 277 -17.20 0.55 1.20
N ARG A 278 -17.37 0.52 -0.13
CA ARG A 278 -18.64 0.87 -0.80
C ARG A 278 -18.95 -0.13 -1.92
N LEU A 279 -20.17 -0.66 -1.92
CA LEU A 279 -20.80 -1.29 -3.07
C LEU A 279 -21.86 -0.33 -3.60
N ILE A 280 -21.66 0.20 -4.79
CA ILE A 280 -22.51 1.23 -5.40
C ILE A 280 -23.26 0.59 -6.57
N LEU A 281 -24.57 0.58 -6.49
CA LEU A 281 -25.54 0.03 -7.45
C LEU A 281 -26.60 1.12 -7.77
N ILE A 282 -26.19 2.39 -7.72
CA ILE A 282 -27.04 3.55 -7.94
C ILE A 282 -27.54 3.56 -9.38
N ARG A 283 -28.85 3.75 -9.58
CA ARG A 283 -29.50 3.81 -10.91
C ARG A 283 -29.28 2.56 -11.78
N VAL A 284 -28.97 1.42 -11.17
CA VAL A 284 -28.93 0.13 -11.88
C VAL A 284 -30.30 -0.18 -12.46
N LYS A 285 -30.32 -0.71 -13.69
CA LYS A 285 -31.54 -1.12 -14.40
C LYS A 285 -31.59 -2.64 -14.52
N LEU A 286 -32.67 -3.26 -14.08
CA LEU A 286 -32.97 -4.67 -14.28
C LEU A 286 -34.10 -4.79 -15.31
N THR A 287 -33.84 -5.42 -16.45
CA THR A 287 -34.80 -5.61 -17.56
C THR A 287 -34.75 -7.04 -18.10
N GLY A 288 -35.71 -7.42 -18.94
CA GLY A 288 -35.69 -8.70 -19.63
C GLY A 288 -35.75 -9.93 -18.72
N ALA A 289 -36.40 -9.84 -17.55
CA ALA A 289 -36.36 -10.85 -16.49
C ALA A 289 -34.95 -11.08 -15.89
N ALA A 290 -34.17 -10.00 -15.74
CA ALA A 290 -32.86 -10.04 -15.08
C ALA A 290 -32.96 -10.36 -13.59
N ALA A 291 -31.86 -10.88 -13.01
CA ALA A 291 -31.72 -11.16 -11.59
C ALA A 291 -30.51 -10.43 -10.98
N LEU A 292 -30.72 -9.77 -9.84
CA LEU A 292 -29.66 -9.25 -8.97
C LEU A 292 -29.72 -9.96 -7.62
N GLU A 293 -28.75 -10.83 -7.34
CA GLU A 293 -28.72 -11.65 -6.12
C GLU A 293 -27.69 -11.11 -5.13
N LEU A 294 -28.15 -10.60 -3.99
CA LEU A 294 -27.37 -10.11 -2.85
C LEU A 294 -27.72 -10.92 -1.58
N ASP A 295 -28.12 -12.17 -1.74
CA ASP A 295 -28.50 -13.04 -0.63
C ASP A 295 -27.32 -13.22 0.34
N GLY A 296 -27.57 -13.03 1.63
CA GLY A 296 -26.54 -13.09 2.66
C GLY A 296 -25.49 -11.97 2.58
N ALA A 297 -25.73 -10.91 1.80
CA ALA A 297 -24.85 -9.74 1.75
C ALA A 297 -24.63 -9.15 3.16
N ARG A 298 -23.41 -8.71 3.45
CA ARG A 298 -23.03 -8.17 4.75
C ARG A 298 -22.44 -6.79 4.61
N ALA A 299 -22.96 -5.83 5.39
CA ALA A 299 -22.37 -4.51 5.55
C ALA A 299 -21.98 -4.32 7.03
N THR A 300 -20.73 -3.96 7.29
CA THR A 300 -20.18 -3.82 8.66
C THR A 300 -19.32 -2.58 8.80
N ALA A 301 -19.12 -2.12 10.04
CA ALA A 301 -18.20 -1.04 10.42
C ALA A 301 -18.27 0.25 9.56
N GLY A 302 -19.47 0.77 9.28
CA GLY A 302 -19.64 1.99 8.48
C GLY A 302 -19.60 1.78 6.95
N ALA A 303 -19.63 0.53 6.50
CA ALA A 303 -19.76 0.18 5.09
C ALA A 303 -21.10 0.63 4.51
N ALA A 304 -21.16 0.78 3.18
CA ALA A 304 -22.41 1.07 2.50
C ALA A 304 -22.64 0.16 1.29
N ILE A 305 -23.88 -0.33 1.17
CA ILE A 305 -24.45 -0.91 -0.04
C ILE A 305 -25.53 0.06 -0.51
N ASP A 306 -25.30 0.73 -1.63
CA ASP A 306 -26.15 1.80 -2.14
C ASP A 306 -26.86 1.35 -3.41
N LEU A 307 -28.18 1.18 -3.35
CA LEU A 307 -29.08 0.77 -4.43
C LEU A 307 -30.03 1.90 -4.82
N ASP A 308 -29.69 3.15 -4.47
CA ASP A 308 -30.58 4.28 -4.70
C ASP A 308 -30.96 4.42 -6.17
N ARG A 309 -32.23 4.71 -6.42
CA ARG A 309 -32.82 4.92 -7.74
C ARG A 309 -32.71 3.71 -8.68
N LEU A 310 -32.52 2.50 -8.14
CA LEU A 310 -32.59 1.27 -8.91
C LEU A 310 -33.96 1.15 -9.60
N LYS A 311 -33.97 0.61 -10.82
CA LYS A 311 -35.19 0.39 -11.60
C LYS A 311 -35.28 -1.06 -12.04
N ALA A 312 -36.30 -1.77 -11.61
CA ALA A 312 -36.61 -3.13 -12.06
C ALA A 312 -37.89 -3.12 -12.91
N SER A 313 -37.86 -3.83 -14.04
CA SER A 313 -39.01 -4.00 -14.91
C SER A 313 -39.05 -5.39 -15.54
N GLU A 314 -40.15 -5.72 -16.23
CA GLU A 314 -40.23 -6.91 -17.10
C GLU A 314 -39.95 -8.23 -16.36
N GLY A 315 -40.57 -8.42 -15.20
CA GLY A 315 -40.42 -9.64 -14.40
C GLY A 315 -39.06 -9.79 -13.70
N SER A 316 -38.25 -8.73 -13.67
CA SER A 316 -36.93 -8.77 -13.04
C SER A 316 -37.00 -9.00 -11.53
N ALA A 317 -35.97 -9.66 -11.00
CA ALA A 317 -35.89 -10.04 -9.60
C ALA A 317 -34.67 -9.43 -8.92
N MET A 318 -34.87 -8.93 -7.71
CA MET A 318 -33.81 -8.53 -6.80
C MET A 318 -33.99 -9.28 -5.47
N SER A 319 -32.88 -9.80 -4.93
CA SER A 319 -32.91 -10.60 -3.70
C SER A 319 -31.83 -10.11 -2.74
N LEU A 320 -32.22 -9.89 -1.48
CA LEU A 320 -31.41 -9.49 -0.33
C LEU A 320 -31.72 -10.43 0.86
N ARG A 321 -32.07 -11.69 0.57
CA ARG A 321 -32.53 -12.64 1.59
C ARG A 321 -31.42 -12.88 2.61
N GLY A 322 -31.75 -12.73 3.89
CA GLY A 322 -30.77 -12.90 4.96
C GLY A 322 -29.60 -11.90 4.91
N ALA A 323 -29.75 -10.75 4.24
CA ALA A 323 -28.75 -9.69 4.28
C ALA A 323 -28.56 -9.18 5.72
N ILE A 324 -27.34 -8.79 6.08
CA ILE A 324 -26.98 -8.38 7.44
C ILE A 324 -26.28 -7.01 7.39
N ALA A 325 -26.79 -6.05 8.13
CA ALA A 325 -26.17 -4.74 8.33
C ALA A 325 -25.87 -4.54 9.83
N THR A 326 -24.63 -4.19 10.17
CA THR A 326 -24.21 -3.97 11.56
C THR A 326 -23.19 -2.85 11.71
N GLN A 327 -22.98 -2.38 12.93
CA GLN A 327 -21.92 -1.44 13.29
C GLN A 327 -21.96 -0.16 12.45
N SER A 328 -23.10 0.53 12.49
CA SER A 328 -23.31 1.80 11.77
C SER A 328 -23.17 1.72 10.24
N SER A 329 -23.36 0.55 9.64
CA SER A 329 -23.41 0.38 8.19
C SER A 329 -24.74 0.85 7.58
N LEU A 330 -24.75 1.05 6.26
CA LEU A 330 -25.92 1.49 5.49
C LEU A 330 -26.27 0.49 4.38
N ILE A 331 -27.55 0.16 4.26
CA ILE A 331 -28.12 -0.39 3.01
C ILE A 331 -29.24 0.55 2.57
N SER A 332 -29.03 1.22 1.43
CA SER A 332 -29.93 2.25 0.91
C SER A 332 -30.56 1.79 -0.41
N MET A 333 -31.82 2.12 -0.64
CA MET A 333 -32.61 1.87 -1.85
C MET A 333 -33.65 2.98 -2.07
N ARG A 334 -33.28 4.23 -1.77
CA ARG A 334 -34.15 5.39 -1.90
C ARG A 334 -34.60 5.58 -3.35
N TRP A 335 -35.86 5.93 -3.56
CA TRP A 335 -36.41 6.15 -4.90
C TRP A 335 -36.30 4.92 -5.83
N ALA A 336 -36.19 3.71 -5.28
CA ALA A 336 -36.19 2.51 -6.10
C ALA A 336 -37.58 2.29 -6.73
N VAL A 337 -37.59 1.79 -7.97
CA VAL A 337 -38.83 1.61 -8.75
C VAL A 337 -38.91 0.17 -9.23
N PHE A 338 -40.02 -0.49 -8.92
CA PHE A 338 -40.35 -1.85 -9.33
C PHE A 338 -41.60 -1.80 -10.22
N LYS A 339 -41.49 -2.23 -11.48
CA LYS A 339 -42.59 -2.26 -12.44
C LYS A 339 -42.77 -3.62 -13.12
N GLY A 340 -43.95 -3.90 -13.64
CA GLY A 340 -44.20 -5.00 -14.58
C GLY A 340 -43.81 -6.37 -14.03
N ALA A 341 -44.48 -6.80 -12.97
CA ALA A 341 -44.27 -8.07 -12.27
C ALA A 341 -42.84 -8.25 -11.68
N SER A 342 -42.12 -7.16 -11.43
CA SER A 342 -40.80 -7.21 -10.80
C SER A 342 -40.88 -7.43 -9.29
N ARG A 343 -39.81 -7.95 -8.69
CA ARG A 343 -39.81 -8.32 -7.27
C ARG A 343 -38.55 -7.92 -6.51
N LEU A 344 -38.72 -7.55 -5.25
CA LEU A 344 -37.69 -7.44 -4.23
C LEU A 344 -38.01 -8.38 -3.07
N ASP A 345 -37.07 -9.25 -2.73
CA ASP A 345 -37.17 -10.15 -1.58
C ASP A 345 -36.10 -9.80 -0.54
N MET A 346 -36.51 -9.35 0.64
CA MET A 346 -35.64 -9.07 1.80
C MET A 346 -35.88 -10.03 2.96
N HIS A 347 -36.40 -11.22 2.67
CA HIS A 347 -36.80 -12.18 3.69
C HIS A 347 -35.66 -12.45 4.69
N GLY A 348 -35.93 -12.26 5.98
CA GLY A 348 -35.01 -12.55 7.07
C GLY A 348 -33.78 -11.64 7.13
N ALA A 349 -33.80 -10.49 6.46
CA ALA A 349 -32.74 -9.50 6.59
C ALA A 349 -32.65 -8.96 8.03
N VAL A 350 -31.44 -8.64 8.49
CA VAL A 350 -31.15 -8.23 9.86
C VAL A 350 -30.34 -6.94 9.87
N TYR A 351 -30.85 -5.94 10.56
CA TYR A 351 -30.19 -4.66 10.81
C TYR A 351 -29.96 -4.54 12.31
N ALA A 352 -28.72 -4.35 12.74
CA ALA A 352 -28.38 -4.23 14.16
C ALA A 352 -27.27 -3.21 14.41
N GLN A 353 -27.03 -2.89 15.68
CA GLN A 353 -25.86 -2.10 16.11
C GLN A 353 -25.76 -0.76 15.36
N SER A 354 -26.86 0.01 15.41
CA SER A 354 -26.97 1.33 14.77
C SER A 354 -26.81 1.36 13.25
N SER A 355 -26.97 0.23 12.56
CA SER A 355 -27.06 0.19 11.10
C SER A 355 -28.36 0.83 10.59
N VAL A 356 -28.37 1.23 9.32
CA VAL A 356 -29.51 1.93 8.71
C VAL A 356 -29.97 1.19 7.45
N LEU A 357 -31.27 0.91 7.37
CA LEU A 357 -32.01 0.62 6.14
C LEU A 357 -32.71 1.89 5.68
N VAL A 358 -32.48 2.32 4.45
CA VAL A 358 -33.25 3.43 3.84
C VAL A 358 -33.94 2.95 2.57
N GLY A 359 -35.25 2.80 2.63
CA GLY A 359 -36.16 2.50 1.53
C GLY A 359 -37.24 3.57 1.33
N ARG A 360 -36.91 4.84 1.57
CA ARG A 360 -37.83 5.96 1.37
C ARG A 360 -38.17 6.15 -0.11
N ASP A 361 -39.41 6.56 -0.39
CA ASP A 361 -39.91 6.88 -1.73
C ASP A 361 -39.84 5.68 -2.71
N ILE A 362 -39.96 4.45 -2.22
CA ILE A 362 -40.01 3.26 -3.10
C ILE A 362 -41.34 3.26 -3.86
N THR A 363 -41.30 3.00 -5.17
CA THR A 363 -42.50 2.88 -6.02
C THR A 363 -42.67 1.44 -6.53
N LEU A 364 -43.84 0.85 -6.31
CA LEU A 364 -44.26 -0.41 -6.91
C LEU A 364 -45.43 -0.14 -7.84
N ASP A 365 -45.33 -0.64 -9.07
CA ASP A 365 -46.32 -0.44 -10.11
C ASP A 365 -46.49 -1.73 -10.91
N THR A 366 -47.69 -1.97 -11.42
CA THR A 366 -48.03 -3.03 -12.37
C THR A 366 -47.56 -4.42 -11.87
N GLU A 367 -48.33 -5.01 -10.95
CA GLU A 367 -48.13 -6.37 -10.42
C GLU A 367 -46.78 -6.60 -9.71
N SER A 368 -46.11 -5.54 -9.25
CA SER A 368 -44.79 -5.65 -8.61
C SER A 368 -44.89 -5.98 -7.14
N THR A 369 -43.85 -6.62 -6.59
CA THR A 369 -43.86 -7.09 -5.19
C THR A 369 -42.60 -6.69 -4.42
N VAL A 370 -42.78 -6.24 -3.18
CA VAL A 370 -41.71 -6.08 -2.19
C VAL A 370 -42.08 -6.90 -0.96
N SER A 371 -41.20 -7.83 -0.59
CA SER A 371 -41.34 -8.69 0.59
C SER A 371 -40.29 -8.35 1.65
N LEU A 372 -40.75 -7.99 2.83
CA LEU A 372 -39.96 -7.68 4.02
C LEU A 372 -40.20 -8.72 5.13
N GLU A 373 -40.57 -9.94 4.73
CA GLU A 373 -40.93 -11.01 5.65
C GLU A 373 -39.79 -11.33 6.62
N HIS A 374 -40.10 -11.45 7.91
CA HIS A 374 -39.10 -11.72 8.95
C HIS A 374 -37.93 -10.72 9.03
N LEU A 375 -38.10 -9.50 8.51
CA LEU A 375 -37.13 -8.40 8.66
C LEU A 375 -36.92 -8.08 10.15
N GLN A 376 -35.68 -7.87 10.57
CA GLN A 376 -35.33 -7.53 11.96
C GLN A 376 -34.57 -6.20 12.03
N ILE A 377 -35.07 -5.25 12.83
CA ILE A 377 -34.41 -3.99 13.16
C ILE A 377 -34.11 -3.96 14.67
N LEU A 378 -32.84 -4.10 15.02
CA LEU A 378 -32.41 -4.41 16.39
C LEU A 378 -31.31 -3.46 16.90
N SER A 379 -31.11 -3.43 18.22
CA SER A 379 -29.92 -2.83 18.85
C SER A 379 -29.56 -1.42 18.34
N GLY A 380 -30.53 -0.52 18.31
CA GLY A 380 -30.36 0.87 17.89
C GLY A 380 -30.33 1.09 16.37
N ALA A 381 -30.60 0.06 15.57
CA ALA A 381 -30.71 0.18 14.11
C ALA A 381 -31.99 0.91 13.69
N SER A 382 -31.99 1.46 12.47
CA SER A 382 -33.16 2.13 11.92
C SER A 382 -33.58 1.61 10.55
N GLY A 383 -34.89 1.60 10.31
CA GLY A 383 -35.50 1.34 9.03
C GLY A 383 -36.43 2.48 8.62
N ASP A 384 -36.18 3.09 7.47
CA ASP A 384 -37.03 4.14 6.91
C ASP A 384 -37.61 3.68 5.58
N LEU A 385 -38.90 3.35 5.56
CA LEU A 385 -39.67 3.01 4.36
C LEU A 385 -40.82 4.02 4.14
N SER A 386 -40.59 5.27 4.54
CA SER A 386 -41.59 6.34 4.39
C SER A 386 -41.89 6.64 2.93
N ASP A 387 -43.08 7.16 2.66
CA ASP A 387 -43.51 7.66 1.36
C ASP A 387 -43.47 6.58 0.24
N ALA A 388 -43.63 5.31 0.62
CA ALA A 388 -43.74 4.22 -0.35
C ALA A 388 -45.06 4.31 -1.13
N ILE A 389 -45.00 4.19 -2.46
CA ILE A 389 -46.18 4.20 -3.33
C ILE A 389 -46.38 2.80 -3.92
N VAL A 390 -47.50 2.18 -3.58
CA VAL A 390 -47.90 0.86 -4.10
C VAL A 390 -49.14 1.06 -4.98
N GLN A 391 -49.11 0.64 -6.24
CA GLN A 391 -50.24 0.86 -7.16
C GLN A 391 -50.33 -0.23 -8.23
N ASN A 392 -51.46 -0.27 -8.94
CA ASN A 392 -51.70 -1.12 -10.10
C ASN A 392 -51.44 -2.61 -9.80
N ALA A 393 -52.22 -3.18 -8.89
CA ALA A 393 -52.13 -4.59 -8.49
C ALA A 393 -50.79 -5.00 -7.84
N SER A 394 -50.03 -4.04 -7.30
CA SER A 394 -48.77 -4.30 -6.60
C SER A 394 -48.95 -4.63 -5.12
N ARG A 395 -47.91 -5.19 -4.50
CA ARG A 395 -47.92 -5.56 -3.08
C ARG A 395 -46.63 -5.20 -2.35
N LEU A 396 -46.75 -4.52 -1.23
CA LEU A 396 -45.70 -4.38 -0.21
C LEU A 396 -46.16 -5.12 1.04
N SER A 397 -45.38 -6.10 1.51
CA SER A 397 -45.71 -6.88 2.70
C SER A 397 -44.55 -6.96 3.68
N ALA A 398 -44.82 -6.77 4.97
CA ALA A 398 -43.91 -7.04 6.07
C ALA A 398 -44.57 -7.99 7.07
N THR A 399 -44.50 -9.29 6.78
CA THR A 399 -45.04 -10.33 7.66
C THR A 399 -44.02 -10.74 8.71
N SER A 400 -44.43 -10.85 9.98
CA SER A 400 -43.59 -11.35 11.07
C SER A 400 -42.26 -10.59 11.26
N ALA A 401 -42.24 -9.30 10.91
CA ALA A 401 -41.11 -8.42 11.15
C ALA A 401 -40.92 -8.15 12.65
N LEU A 402 -39.69 -7.90 13.08
CA LEU A 402 -39.33 -7.63 14.47
C LEU A 402 -38.60 -6.30 14.59
N VAL A 403 -39.07 -5.43 15.48
CA VAL A 403 -38.36 -4.20 15.85
C VAL A 403 -38.12 -4.20 17.34
N GLY A 404 -36.84 -4.18 17.75
CA GLY A 404 -36.48 -4.48 19.14
C GLY A 404 -35.24 -3.74 19.64
N GLY A 405 -35.26 -3.33 20.90
CA GLY A 405 -34.12 -2.72 21.58
C GLY A 405 -34.16 -1.19 21.62
N GLN A 406 -33.42 -0.60 22.55
CA GLN A 406 -33.36 0.85 22.71
C GLN A 406 -32.88 1.54 21.44
N HIS A 407 -33.58 2.61 21.06
CA HIS A 407 -33.31 3.43 19.87
C HIS A 407 -33.50 2.71 18.54
N SER A 408 -34.00 1.47 18.53
CA SER A 408 -34.39 0.80 17.30
C SER A 408 -35.70 1.39 16.80
N TYR A 409 -35.76 1.81 15.53
CA TYR A 409 -37.00 2.34 14.97
C TYR A 409 -37.26 1.89 13.52
N ALA A 410 -38.53 1.69 13.17
CA ALA A 410 -38.98 1.53 11.80
C ALA A 410 -40.08 2.54 11.48
N THR A 411 -40.09 3.13 10.28
CA THR A 411 -41.18 4.01 9.84
C THR A 411 -41.68 3.63 8.45
N PHE A 412 -43.00 3.70 8.29
CA PHE A 412 -43.77 3.53 7.07
C PHE A 412 -44.66 4.75 6.82
N ASP A 413 -44.26 5.90 7.39
CA ASP A 413 -45.06 7.12 7.36
C ASP A 413 -45.34 7.57 5.93
N GLY A 414 -46.56 8.01 5.63
CA GLY A 414 -46.90 8.51 4.30
C GLY A 414 -47.01 7.43 3.21
N ALA A 415 -46.95 6.14 3.56
CA ALA A 415 -47.09 5.08 2.58
C ALA A 415 -48.52 5.03 1.99
N GLN A 416 -48.61 4.82 0.68
CA GLN A 416 -49.85 4.84 -0.08
C GLN A 416 -50.11 3.48 -0.74
N ALA A 417 -51.33 2.98 -0.63
CA ALA A 417 -51.84 1.86 -1.41
C ALA A 417 -52.93 2.37 -2.38
N GLY A 418 -52.61 2.38 -3.67
CA GLY A 418 -53.48 2.78 -4.78
C GLY A 418 -54.18 1.60 -5.46
N ALA A 419 -54.63 1.80 -6.70
CA ALA A 419 -55.49 0.88 -7.44
C ALA A 419 -55.14 -0.62 -7.34
N SER A 420 -56.08 -1.40 -6.83
CA SER A 420 -56.06 -2.86 -6.61
C SER A 420 -54.81 -3.37 -5.88
N SER A 421 -54.15 -2.51 -5.10
CA SER A 421 -52.86 -2.78 -4.48
C SER A 421 -52.97 -3.01 -2.98
N THR A 422 -51.94 -3.62 -2.40
CA THR A 422 -51.93 -4.00 -0.98
C THR A 422 -50.66 -3.54 -0.28
N PHE A 423 -50.82 -2.85 0.84
CA PHE A 423 -49.77 -2.59 1.82
C PHE A 423 -50.12 -3.30 3.12
N THR A 424 -49.32 -4.28 3.52
CA THR A 424 -49.63 -5.14 4.66
C THR A 424 -48.51 -5.18 5.69
N LEU A 425 -48.83 -4.85 6.94
CA LEU A 425 -48.02 -5.16 8.12
C LEU A 425 -48.76 -6.23 8.93
N HIS A 426 -48.29 -7.47 8.86
CA HIS A 426 -48.99 -8.60 9.50
C HIS A 426 -48.10 -9.34 10.51
N GLY A 427 -48.60 -9.57 11.72
CA GLY A 427 -47.88 -10.38 12.71
C GLY A 427 -46.58 -9.74 13.20
N MET A 428 -46.44 -8.42 13.06
CA MET A 428 -45.24 -7.69 13.45
C MET A 428 -45.05 -7.70 14.96
N ARG A 429 -43.81 -7.79 15.45
CA ARG A 429 -43.49 -7.73 16.88
C ARG A 429 -42.65 -6.50 17.19
N VAL A 430 -43.05 -5.74 18.21
CA VAL A 430 -42.33 -4.56 18.70
C VAL A 430 -41.98 -4.75 20.16
N VAL A 431 -40.69 -4.89 20.45
CA VAL A 431 -40.21 -5.32 21.78
C VAL A 431 -39.12 -4.41 22.34
N ASP A 432 -38.82 -4.54 23.63
CA ASP A 432 -37.59 -3.99 24.25
C ASP A 432 -37.30 -2.50 23.95
N ARG A 433 -38.33 -1.64 23.98
CA ARG A 433 -38.27 -0.20 23.66
C ARG A 433 -37.97 0.11 22.18
N GLY A 434 -38.20 -0.83 21.28
CA GLY A 434 -38.29 -0.56 19.85
C GLY A 434 -39.51 0.28 19.51
N SER A 435 -39.43 1.05 18.42
CA SER A 435 -40.52 1.92 17.97
C SER A 435 -40.88 1.68 16.51
N VAL A 436 -42.16 1.72 16.20
CA VAL A 436 -42.66 1.67 14.82
C VAL A 436 -43.65 2.80 14.61
N SER A 437 -43.56 3.47 13.46
CA SER A 437 -44.48 4.53 13.06
C SER A 437 -45.08 4.19 11.70
N ALA A 438 -46.39 4.22 11.59
CA ALA A 438 -47.16 4.07 10.36
C ALA A 438 -48.21 5.20 10.27
N LEU A 439 -47.76 6.43 10.48
CA LEU A 439 -48.64 7.60 10.48
C LEU A 439 -48.90 8.08 9.05
N ARG A 440 -50.08 8.67 8.80
CA ARG A 440 -50.45 9.20 7.48
C ARG A 440 -50.37 8.17 6.36
N THR A 441 -50.66 6.89 6.62
CA THR A 441 -50.83 5.91 5.55
C THR A 441 -52.15 6.18 4.82
N GLU A 442 -52.18 5.99 3.49
CA GLU A 442 -53.31 6.37 2.66
C GLU A 442 -53.82 5.19 1.81
N GLU A 443 -55.15 5.02 1.79
CA GLU A 443 -55.88 4.19 0.83
C GLU A 443 -56.36 5.10 -0.31
N VAL A 444 -55.86 4.84 -1.52
CA VAL A 444 -56.21 5.57 -2.75
C VAL A 444 -56.91 4.61 -3.71
N ASP A 445 -57.98 5.07 -4.37
CA ASP A 445 -58.84 4.26 -5.22
C ASP A 445 -59.43 3.03 -4.47
N ASP A 446 -59.16 1.80 -4.95
CA ASP A 446 -59.52 0.53 -4.31
C ASP A 446 -58.32 -0.16 -3.62
N GLY A 447 -57.27 0.60 -3.31
CA GLY A 447 -56.11 0.11 -2.56
C GLY A 447 -56.42 -0.18 -1.10
N VAL A 448 -55.64 -1.09 -0.51
CA VAL A 448 -55.87 -1.57 0.86
C VAL A 448 -54.61 -1.43 1.70
N VAL A 449 -54.75 -0.78 2.86
CA VAL A 449 -53.74 -0.76 3.92
C VAL A 449 -54.21 -1.66 5.06
N GLU A 450 -53.49 -2.75 5.31
CA GLU A 450 -53.81 -3.71 6.36
C GLU A 450 -52.71 -3.75 7.44
N LEU A 451 -53.04 -3.26 8.64
CA LEU A 451 -52.18 -3.30 9.82
C LEU A 451 -52.81 -4.27 10.84
N THR A 452 -52.40 -5.55 10.83
CA THR A 452 -53.05 -6.59 11.65
C THR A 452 -52.07 -7.47 12.41
N GLY A 453 -52.47 -7.90 13.61
CA GLY A 453 -51.69 -8.84 14.42
C GLY A 453 -50.36 -8.26 14.93
N VAL A 454 -50.27 -6.94 15.14
CA VAL A 454 -49.09 -6.31 15.75
C VAL A 454 -49.05 -6.62 17.25
N ASP A 455 -47.99 -7.28 17.70
CA ASP A 455 -47.71 -7.64 19.09
C ASP A 455 -46.69 -6.64 19.68
N VAL A 456 -47.11 -5.85 20.68
CA VAL A 456 -46.27 -4.84 21.32
C VAL A 456 -45.97 -5.26 22.76
N ASP A 457 -44.73 -5.63 23.03
CA ASP A 457 -44.24 -6.03 24.36
C ASP A 457 -43.08 -5.15 24.81
N GLY A 458 -43.40 -4.05 25.50
CA GLY A 458 -42.39 -3.11 26.00
C GLY A 458 -41.81 -2.16 24.94
N GLY A 459 -42.42 -2.07 23.75
CA GLY A 459 -42.11 -1.09 22.69
C GLY A 459 -43.23 -0.08 22.43
N THR A 460 -43.15 0.64 21.31
CA THR A 460 -44.16 1.62 20.84
C THR A 460 -44.55 1.37 19.39
N PHE A 461 -45.85 1.37 19.10
CA PHE A 461 -46.39 1.31 17.76
C PHE A 461 -47.37 2.47 17.59
N GLU A 462 -47.06 3.39 16.68
CA GLU A 462 -47.87 4.56 16.36
C GLU A 462 -48.57 4.35 15.01
N GLU A 463 -49.89 4.33 15.03
CA GLU A 463 -50.74 4.25 13.84
C GLU A 463 -51.86 5.29 13.90
N GLU A 464 -52.32 5.70 12.72
CA GLU A 464 -53.57 6.44 12.53
C GLU A 464 -54.46 5.64 11.59
N ALA A 465 -55.78 5.87 11.64
CA ALA A 465 -56.67 5.29 10.65
C ALA A 465 -56.23 5.75 9.24
N PRO A 466 -56.15 4.85 8.25
CA PRO A 466 -55.74 5.24 6.91
C PRO A 466 -56.60 6.38 6.37
N LEU A 467 -55.97 7.38 5.76
CA LEU A 467 -56.68 8.43 5.04
C LEU A 467 -57.28 7.81 3.78
N ARG A 468 -58.52 8.18 3.45
CA ARG A 468 -59.23 7.71 2.26
C ARG A 468 -59.47 8.88 1.32
N GLU A 469 -58.92 8.80 0.10
CA GLU A 469 -59.15 9.79 -0.97
C GLU A 469 -60.34 9.42 -1.86
#